data_AF-A0A519CQI2-F1
#
_entry.id   AF-A0A519CQI2-F1
#
_cell.length_a   1.000
_cell.length_b   1.000
_cell.length_c   1.000
_cell.angle_alpha   90.00
_cell.angle_beta   90.00
_cell.angle_gamma   90.00
#
_symmetry.space_group_name_H-M   'P 1'
#
loop_
_entity.id
_entity.type
_entity.pdbx_description
1 polymer ?
#
loop_
_entity_poly.entity_id
_entity_poly.type
_entity_poly.pdbx_seq_one_letter_code
_entity_poly.pdbx_strand_id
1 'polypeptide(L)'
;MQCRNLVSGYNELFEFQLWTAFLLIGIVSLVIGLAVFEKLGWIGGIIMGPIETFGLLANTLSYLRIMAVGVSGVKIAEISITMGWQMMWGGDIISFIFGFIIFIFIQIFALGLGILSPSIHAIRLHFVEWMGKFYDGSGVIFNPLGGRTLHVEGISQSTGQ
;
A
#
# COMPACT_ATOMS: atom_id res chain seq x y z
N MET A 1 -46.48 1.05 -8.16
CA MET A 1 -46.89 0.18 -7.03
C MET A 1 -45.97 -1.04 -6.93
N GLN A 2 -44.72 -0.90 -6.49
CA GLN A 2 -43.81 -2.03 -6.20
C GLN A 2 -42.80 -1.72 -5.05
N CYS A 3 -43.09 -0.76 -4.16
CA CYS A 3 -42.20 -0.41 -3.04
C CYS A 3 -42.81 -0.72 -1.67
N ARG A 4 -43.45 -1.90 -1.52
CA ARG A 4 -44.05 -2.34 -0.25
C ARG A 4 -43.92 -3.85 -0.06
N ASN A 5 -42.74 -4.42 -0.34
CA ASN A 5 -42.47 -5.83 -0.02
C ASN A 5 -40.99 -6.19 0.21
N LEU A 6 -40.20 -5.25 0.75
CA LEU A 6 -38.78 -5.50 1.10
C LEU A 6 -38.56 -5.60 2.63
N VAL A 7 -39.61 -5.78 3.42
CA VAL A 7 -39.57 -5.82 4.90
C VAL A 7 -40.18 -7.10 5.48
N SER A 8 -40.51 -8.09 4.65
CA SER A 8 -40.96 -9.42 5.13
C SER A 8 -40.19 -10.51 4.40
N GLY A 9 -38.97 -10.75 4.87
CA GLY A 9 -38.06 -11.79 4.37
C GLY A 9 -36.96 -12.09 5.38
N TYR A 10 -37.26 -11.96 6.67
CA TYR A 10 -36.39 -12.51 7.72
C TYR A 10 -36.71 -13.98 7.81
N ASN A 11 -35.95 -14.84 7.12
CA ASN A 11 -35.69 -16.26 7.44
C ASN A 11 -34.94 -17.05 6.34
N GLU A 12 -34.33 -16.42 5.32
CA GLU A 12 -33.42 -17.15 4.40
C GLU A 12 -31.94 -17.11 4.84
N LEU A 13 -31.62 -16.41 5.93
CA LEU A 13 -30.26 -16.36 6.50
C LEU A 13 -29.84 -17.67 7.24
N PHE A 14 -30.79 -18.60 7.44
CA PHE A 14 -30.57 -19.89 8.12
C PHE A 14 -30.85 -21.10 7.22
N GLU A 15 -31.09 -20.90 5.92
CA GLU A 15 -30.99 -21.99 4.95
C GLU A 15 -29.50 -22.39 4.86
N PHE A 16 -29.21 -23.68 4.94
CA PHE A 16 -27.85 -24.24 4.90
C PHE A 16 -27.27 -24.09 3.48
N GLN A 17 -26.95 -22.86 3.10
CA GLN A 17 -26.37 -22.54 1.81
C GLN A 17 -24.87 -22.84 1.83
N LEU A 18 -24.37 -23.44 0.75
CA LEU A 18 -22.95 -23.80 0.57
C LEU A 18 -22.02 -22.62 0.90
N TRP A 19 -22.43 -21.41 0.49
CA TRP A 19 -21.72 -20.16 0.73
C TRP A 19 -21.56 -19.82 2.22
N THR A 20 -22.60 -20.03 3.03
CA THR A 20 -22.56 -19.81 4.48
C THR A 20 -21.63 -20.81 5.17
N ALA A 21 -21.60 -22.07 4.69
CA ALA A 21 -20.69 -23.09 5.21
C ALA A 21 -19.21 -22.76 4.90
N PHE A 22 -18.90 -22.30 3.67
CA PHE A 22 -17.55 -21.84 3.33
C PHE A 22 -17.11 -20.63 4.16
N LEU A 23 -18.03 -19.69 4.43
CA LEU A 23 -17.76 -18.53 5.27
C LEU A 23 -17.47 -18.92 6.73
N LEU A 24 -18.25 -19.84 7.29
CA LEU A 24 -18.03 -20.38 8.65
C LEU A 24 -16.71 -21.15 8.75
N ILE A 25 -16.37 -21.98 7.76
CA ILE A 25 -15.09 -22.69 7.69
C ILE A 25 -13.92 -21.69 7.61
N GLY A 26 -14.06 -20.62 6.83
CA GLY A 26 -13.07 -19.55 6.75
C GLY A 26 -12.84 -18.85 8.08
N ILE A 27 -13.92 -18.53 8.81
CA ILE A 27 -13.84 -17.92 10.15
C ILE A 27 -13.17 -18.87 11.14
N VAL A 28 -13.55 -20.14 11.18
CA VAL A 28 -12.97 -21.14 12.10
C VAL A 28 -11.49 -21.37 11.79
N SER A 29 -11.11 -21.47 10.52
CA SER A 29 -9.71 -21.59 10.09
C SER A 29 -8.88 -20.38 10.49
N LEU A 30 -9.44 -19.17 10.43
CA LEU A 30 -8.75 -17.94 10.81
C LEU A 30 -8.50 -17.89 12.32
N VAL A 31 -9.52 -18.26 13.13
CA VAL A 31 -9.42 -18.33 14.59
C VAL A 31 -8.38 -19.37 15.03
N ILE A 32 -8.38 -20.55 14.42
CA ILE A 32 -7.38 -21.60 14.71
C ILE A 32 -5.98 -21.15 14.28
N GLY A 33 -5.85 -20.54 13.11
CA GLY A 33 -4.59 -20.00 12.60
C GLY A 33 -3.96 -19.04 13.60
N LEU A 34 -4.70 -18.02 14.04
CA LEU A 34 -4.13 -17.04 14.98
C LEU A 34 -3.90 -17.60 16.39
N ALA A 35 -4.76 -18.49 16.89
CA ALA A 35 -4.58 -19.11 18.20
C ALA A 35 -3.28 -19.95 18.30
N VAL A 36 -2.83 -20.55 17.19
CA VAL A 36 -1.58 -21.33 17.14
C VAL A 36 -0.35 -20.43 17.05
N PHE A 37 -0.44 -19.28 16.36
CA PHE A 37 0.71 -18.39 16.14
C PHE A 37 1.10 -17.54 17.36
N GLU A 38 0.14 -17.10 18.19
CA GLU A 38 0.43 -16.19 19.30
C GLU A 38 0.79 -16.85 20.64
N LYS A 39 0.67 -18.18 20.79
CA LYS A 39 0.87 -18.92 22.07
C LYS A 39 0.08 -18.41 23.28
N LEU A 40 -0.81 -17.43 23.10
CA LEU A 40 -1.82 -17.03 24.08
C LEU A 40 -2.94 -18.07 23.98
N GLY A 41 -3.37 -18.63 25.11
CA GLY A 41 -4.39 -19.68 25.16
C GLY A 41 -5.69 -19.32 24.42
N TRP A 42 -6.65 -20.26 24.37
CA TRP A 42 -7.83 -20.16 23.49
C TRP A 42 -8.65 -18.86 23.66
N ILE A 43 -8.63 -18.25 24.86
CA ILE A 43 -9.25 -16.95 25.15
C ILE A 43 -8.53 -15.78 24.47
N GLY A 44 -7.20 -15.82 24.39
CA GLY A 44 -6.39 -14.82 23.69
C GLY A 44 -6.64 -14.87 22.19
N GLY A 45 -6.61 -16.06 21.59
CA GLY A 45 -6.83 -16.22 20.14
C GLY A 45 -8.23 -15.76 19.65
N ILE A 46 -9.28 -15.92 20.46
CA ILE A 46 -10.65 -15.50 20.08
C ILE A 46 -10.82 -13.98 20.15
N ILE A 47 -10.21 -13.29 21.14
CA ILE A 47 -10.40 -11.85 21.36
C ILE A 47 -9.32 -11.03 20.64
N MET A 48 -8.06 -11.44 20.77
CA MET A 48 -6.90 -10.76 20.19
C MET A 48 -6.77 -11.05 18.70
N GLY A 49 -7.28 -12.21 18.25
CA GLY A 49 -7.17 -12.64 16.87
C GLY A 49 -7.77 -11.66 15.85
N PRO A 50 -9.03 -11.23 16.01
CA PRO A 50 -9.62 -10.23 15.13
C PRO A 50 -8.84 -8.91 15.13
N ILE A 51 -8.37 -8.45 16.31
CA ILE A 51 -7.66 -7.18 16.47
C ILE A 51 -6.33 -7.19 15.70
N GLU A 52 -5.53 -8.24 15.85
CA GLU A 52 -4.28 -8.41 15.10
C GLU A 52 -4.52 -8.53 13.60
N THR A 53 -5.54 -9.28 13.20
CA THR A 53 -5.91 -9.44 11.78
C THR A 53 -6.24 -8.08 11.16
N PHE A 54 -7.03 -7.25 11.85
CA PHE A 54 -7.29 -5.88 11.40
C PHE A 54 -6.03 -5.02 11.39
N GLY A 55 -5.09 -5.21 12.32
CA GLY A 55 -3.78 -4.55 12.30
C GLY A 55 -2.91 -4.92 11.09
N LEU A 56 -2.87 -6.21 10.73
CA LEU A 56 -2.16 -6.70 9.53
C LEU A 56 -2.83 -6.25 8.23
N LEU A 57 -4.16 -6.24 8.20
CA LEU A 57 -4.93 -5.71 7.08
C LEU A 57 -4.72 -4.19 6.94
N ALA A 58 -4.71 -3.44 8.04
CA ALA A 58 -4.44 -2.00 8.03
C ALA A 58 -3.03 -1.69 7.49
N ASN A 59 -2.02 -2.48 7.88
CA ASN A 59 -0.68 -2.37 7.33
C ASN A 59 -0.67 -2.60 5.82
N THR A 60 -1.37 -3.64 5.34
CA THR A 60 -1.49 -3.93 3.90
C THR A 60 -2.23 -2.82 3.15
N LEU A 61 -3.29 -2.26 3.73
CA LEU A 61 -4.04 -1.13 3.18
C LEU A 61 -3.21 0.15 3.09
N SER A 62 -2.20 0.32 3.94
CA SER A 62 -1.28 1.46 3.86
C SER A 62 -0.49 1.50 2.54
N TYR A 63 -0.20 0.33 1.94
CA TYR A 63 0.41 0.21 0.61
C TYR A 63 -0.54 0.65 -0.52
N LEU A 64 -1.85 0.77 -0.29
CA LEU A 64 -2.78 1.32 -1.28
C LEU A 64 -2.44 2.79 -1.62
N ARG A 65 -1.71 3.48 -0.76
CA ARG A 65 -1.26 4.85 -0.98
C ARG A 65 -0.37 5.00 -2.21
N ILE A 66 0.60 4.12 -2.40
CA ILE A 66 1.47 4.15 -3.60
C ILE A 66 0.68 3.78 -4.86
N MET A 67 -0.28 2.86 -4.74
CA MET A 67 -1.20 2.52 -5.82
C MET A 67 -2.05 3.73 -6.23
N ALA A 68 -2.61 4.47 -5.28
CA ALA A 68 -3.43 5.65 -5.53
C ALA A 68 -2.65 6.75 -6.28
N VAL A 69 -1.41 7.01 -5.87
CA VAL A 69 -0.51 7.95 -6.56
C VAL A 69 -0.20 7.46 -7.98
N GLY A 70 0.05 6.16 -8.18
CA GLY A 70 0.31 5.58 -9.50
C GLY A 70 -0.89 5.70 -10.44
N VAL A 71 -2.09 5.38 -9.96
CA VAL A 71 -3.35 5.50 -10.74
C VAL A 71 -3.61 6.96 -11.13
N SER A 72 -3.34 7.91 -10.23
CA SER A 72 -3.46 9.35 -10.54
C SER A 72 -2.54 9.76 -11.69
N GLY A 73 -1.28 9.32 -11.68
CA GLY A 73 -0.32 9.61 -12.77
C GLY A 73 -0.77 9.06 -14.13
N VAL A 74 -1.27 7.83 -14.17
CA VAL A 74 -1.82 7.23 -15.40
C VAL A 74 -3.03 8.00 -15.90
N LYS A 75 -3.92 8.45 -15.00
CA LYS A 75 -5.11 9.23 -15.38
C LYS A 75 -4.78 10.62 -15.90
N ILE A 76 -3.76 11.29 -15.35
CA ILE A 76 -3.26 12.56 -15.89
C ILE A 76 -2.75 12.36 -17.32
N ALA A 77 -2.00 11.29 -17.59
CA ALA A 77 -1.51 10.97 -18.93
C ALA A 77 -2.65 10.63 -19.92
N GLU A 78 -3.65 9.87 -19.48
CA GLU A 78 -4.82 9.49 -20.31
C GLU A 78 -5.66 10.71 -20.72
N ILE A 79 -5.93 11.61 -19.77
CA ILE A 79 -6.67 12.85 -20.04
C ILE A 79 -5.87 13.74 -20.98
N SER A 80 -4.55 13.83 -20.78
CA SER A 80 -3.66 14.57 -21.68
C SER A 80 -3.70 14.06 -23.11
N ILE A 81 -3.70 12.74 -23.32
CA ILE A 81 -3.81 12.13 -24.65
C ILE A 81 -5.17 12.43 -25.27
N THR A 82 -6.24 12.21 -24.51
CA THR A 82 -7.62 12.34 -25.02
C THR A 82 -7.96 13.79 -25.37
N MET A 83 -7.66 14.74 -24.48
CA MET A 83 -7.93 16.15 -24.70
C MET A 83 -6.89 16.81 -25.62
N GLY A 84 -5.62 16.41 -25.51
CA GLY A 84 -4.54 16.91 -26.36
C GLY A 84 -4.75 16.53 -27.82
N TRP A 85 -5.20 15.30 -28.09
CA TRP A 85 -5.53 14.86 -29.44
C TRP A 85 -6.68 15.67 -30.06
N GLN A 86 -7.76 15.91 -29.30
CA GLN A 86 -8.88 16.73 -29.77
C GLN A 86 -8.46 18.16 -30.09
N MET A 87 -7.60 18.76 -29.28
CA MET A 87 -7.07 20.10 -29.50
C MET A 87 -6.16 20.19 -30.73
N MET A 88 -5.42 19.12 -31.04
CA MET A 88 -4.52 19.06 -32.21
C MET A 88 -5.28 18.81 -33.52
N TRP A 89 -6.31 17.96 -33.53
CA TRP A 89 -7.06 17.63 -34.75
C TRP A 89 -8.20 18.60 -35.08
N GLY A 90 -8.71 19.34 -34.08
CA GLY A 90 -9.85 20.24 -34.25
C GLY A 90 -9.50 21.71 -34.52
N GLY A 91 -8.21 22.07 -34.55
CA GLY A 91 -7.75 23.46 -34.57
C GLY A 91 -6.92 23.85 -35.79
N ASP A 92 -6.56 25.14 -35.84
CA ASP A 92 -5.66 25.70 -36.87
C ASP A 92 -4.20 25.26 -36.63
N ILE A 93 -3.30 25.51 -37.59
CA ILE A 93 -1.90 25.07 -37.53
C ILE A 93 -1.15 25.62 -36.28
N ILE A 94 -1.55 26.80 -35.81
CA ILE A 94 -1.06 27.42 -34.57
C ILE A 94 -1.57 26.69 -33.32
N SER A 95 -2.81 26.22 -33.32
CA SER A 95 -3.35 25.41 -32.22
C SER A 95 -2.66 24.05 -32.14
N PHE A 96 -2.27 23.49 -33.29
CA PHE A 96 -1.50 22.24 -33.34
C PHE A 96 -0.11 22.38 -32.69
N ILE A 97 0.66 23.41 -33.07
CA ILE A 97 2.03 23.58 -32.53
C ILE A 97 2.00 23.87 -31.02
N PHE A 98 1.02 24.65 -30.56
CA PHE A 98 0.84 24.96 -29.15
C PHE A 98 0.28 23.78 -28.35
N GLY A 99 -0.62 23.00 -28.93
CA GLY A 99 -1.11 21.75 -28.34
C GLY A 99 0.00 20.71 -28.19
N PHE A 100 0.89 20.60 -29.18
CA PHE A 100 2.02 19.67 -29.14
C PHE A 100 3.03 19.98 -28.03
N ILE A 101 3.38 21.27 -27.82
CA ILE A 101 4.31 21.65 -26.75
C ILE A 101 3.71 21.43 -25.36
N ILE A 102 2.41 21.72 -25.18
CA ILE A 102 1.71 21.45 -23.93
C ILE A 102 1.61 19.96 -23.68
N PHE A 103 1.26 19.17 -24.70
CA PHE A 103 1.20 17.72 -24.62
C PHE A 103 2.52 17.13 -24.11
N ILE A 104 3.66 17.48 -24.73
CA ILE A 104 4.97 16.94 -24.30
C ILE A 104 5.28 17.33 -22.85
N PHE A 105 4.94 18.56 -22.45
CA PHE A 105 5.18 19.04 -21.10
C PHE A 105 4.36 18.27 -20.06
N ILE A 106 3.07 18.04 -20.30
CA ILE A 106 2.23 17.23 -19.41
C ILE A 106 2.72 15.78 -19.35
N GLN A 107 3.18 15.20 -20.46
CA GLN A 107 3.70 13.83 -20.43
C GLN A 107 4.98 13.69 -19.60
N ILE A 108 5.91 14.64 -19.74
CA ILE A 108 7.13 14.67 -18.92
C ILE A 108 6.78 14.87 -17.45
N PHE A 109 5.82 15.76 -17.16
CA PHE A 109 5.36 16.00 -15.79
C PHE A 109 4.67 14.77 -15.17
N ALA A 110 3.82 14.09 -15.93
CA ALA A 110 3.14 12.86 -15.49
C ALA A 110 4.15 11.73 -15.22
N LEU A 111 5.17 11.57 -16.07
CA LEU A 111 6.26 10.62 -15.85
C LEU A 111 7.10 10.99 -14.62
N GLY A 112 7.45 12.27 -14.46
CA GLY A 112 8.20 12.75 -13.30
C GLY A 112 7.47 12.48 -11.98
N LEU A 113 6.17 12.80 -11.91
CA LEU A 113 5.34 12.49 -10.74
C LEU A 113 5.19 10.98 -10.53
N GLY A 114 5.04 10.21 -11.61
CA GLY A 114 4.89 8.75 -11.56
C GLY A 114 6.13 8.02 -11.03
N ILE A 115 7.32 8.60 -11.18
CA ILE A 115 8.56 8.01 -10.67
C ILE A 115 8.90 8.56 -9.28
N LEU A 116 8.89 9.88 -9.10
CA LEU A 116 9.38 10.51 -7.88
C LEU A 116 8.43 10.33 -6.69
N SER A 117 7.12 10.47 -6.90
CA SER A 117 6.14 10.45 -5.80
C SER A 117 6.02 9.06 -5.15
N PRO A 118 5.91 7.95 -5.91
CA PRO A 118 5.91 6.60 -5.33
C PRO A 118 7.24 6.24 -4.66
N SER A 119 8.37 6.73 -5.18
CA SER A 119 9.69 6.45 -4.60
C SER A 119 9.83 6.96 -3.16
N ILE A 120 9.40 8.21 -2.90
CA ILE A 120 9.42 8.80 -1.54
C ILE A 120 8.42 8.07 -0.62
N HIS A 121 7.25 7.73 -1.15
CA HIS A 121 6.22 7.02 -0.40
C HIS A 121 6.62 5.60 -0.02
N ALA A 122 7.29 4.89 -0.92
CA ALA A 122 7.83 3.55 -0.68
C ALA A 122 8.87 3.58 0.44
N ILE A 123 9.78 4.56 0.42
CA ILE A 123 10.80 4.73 1.47
C ILE A 123 10.16 4.97 2.85
N ARG A 124 9.11 5.80 2.90
CA ARG A 124 8.37 6.04 4.15
C ARG A 124 7.74 4.76 4.68
N LEU A 125 7.10 3.97 3.83
CA LEU A 125 6.53 2.67 4.22
C LEU A 125 7.62 1.73 4.72
N HIS A 126 8.77 1.69 4.04
CA HIS A 126 9.92 0.85 4.44
C HIS A 126 10.46 1.23 5.83
N PHE A 127 10.59 2.52 6.13
CA PHE A 127 11.09 2.99 7.43
C PHE A 127 10.05 2.92 8.56
N VAL A 128 8.76 3.05 8.27
CA VAL A 128 7.73 3.10 9.32
C VAL A 128 7.14 1.73 9.58
N GLU A 129 6.79 0.99 8.53
CA GLU A 129 6.05 -0.28 8.65
C GLU A 129 6.97 -1.50 8.66
N TRP A 130 8.04 -1.49 7.85
CA TRP A 130 8.96 -2.63 7.80
C TRP A 130 10.02 -2.59 8.91
N MET A 131 10.74 -1.47 9.04
CA MET A 131 11.74 -1.29 10.11
C MET A 131 11.12 -1.40 11.51
N GLY A 132 9.93 -0.82 11.75
CA GLY A 132 9.29 -0.89 13.06
C GLY A 132 8.88 -2.31 13.50
N LYS A 133 8.85 -3.29 12.58
CA LYS A 133 8.42 -4.67 12.86
C LYS A 133 9.56 -5.68 12.85
N PHE A 134 10.59 -5.45 12.03
CA PHE A 134 11.67 -6.42 11.81
C PHE A 134 13.06 -5.90 12.21
N TYR A 135 13.17 -4.62 12.60
CA TYR A 135 14.42 -4.02 13.03
C TYR A 135 14.33 -3.61 14.50
N ASP A 136 15.00 -4.37 15.36
CA ASP A 136 15.02 -4.15 16.81
C ASP A 136 15.92 -2.97 17.22
N GLY A 137 16.73 -2.42 16.30
CA GLY A 137 17.71 -1.36 16.60
C GLY A 137 18.81 -1.77 17.59
N SER A 138 18.69 -2.95 18.19
CA SER A 138 19.60 -3.60 19.11
C SER A 138 20.62 -4.42 18.34
N GLY A 139 21.83 -3.87 18.20
CA GLY A 139 22.95 -4.56 17.57
C GLY A 139 24.26 -3.99 18.09
N VAL A 140 25.23 -4.87 18.37
CA VAL A 140 26.61 -4.43 18.61
C VAL A 140 27.22 -3.98 17.29
N ILE A 141 27.81 -2.79 17.30
CA ILE A 141 28.57 -2.28 16.16
C ILE A 141 29.63 -3.32 15.82
N PHE A 142 29.67 -3.75 14.55
CA PHE A 142 30.67 -4.68 14.08
C PHE A 142 32.06 -4.07 14.29
N ASN A 143 32.78 -4.56 15.29
CA ASN A 143 34.18 -4.22 15.51
C ASN A 143 35.04 -5.28 14.82
N PRO A 144 35.78 -4.94 13.75
CA PRO A 144 36.60 -5.92 13.05
C PRO A 144 37.65 -6.50 13.98
N LEU A 145 37.83 -7.83 13.91
CA LEU A 145 38.87 -8.54 14.65
C LEU A 145 40.25 -8.15 14.08
N GLY A 146 40.86 -7.12 14.66
CA GLY A 146 42.29 -6.82 14.53
C GLY A 146 42.76 -6.49 13.10
N GLY A 147 42.66 -5.21 12.73
CA GLY A 147 43.33 -4.67 11.54
C GLY A 147 42.86 -3.26 11.23
N ARG A 148 43.78 -2.33 10.94
CA ARG A 148 43.39 -1.00 10.43
C ARG A 148 42.67 -1.21 9.10
N THR A 149 41.42 -0.76 9.01
CA THR A 149 40.66 -0.74 7.76
C THR A 149 41.34 0.22 6.78
N LEU A 150 42.01 -0.31 5.76
CA LEU A 150 42.74 0.50 4.77
C LEU A 150 41.80 1.32 3.85
N HIS A 151 40.50 1.00 3.82
CA HIS A 151 39.52 1.57 2.87
C HIS A 151 38.23 2.07 3.54
N VAL A 152 38.19 2.20 4.87
CA VAL A 152 37.01 2.75 5.56
C VAL A 152 37.44 3.99 6.31
N GLU A 153 36.90 5.15 5.91
CA GLU A 153 37.08 6.41 6.63
C GLU A 153 36.45 6.26 8.02
N GLY A 154 37.32 6.08 9.01
CA GLY A 154 36.92 6.03 10.41
C GLY A 154 36.48 7.42 10.85
N ILE A 155 35.17 7.62 11.00
CA ILE A 155 34.65 8.69 11.84
C ILE A 155 34.91 8.25 13.29
N SER A 156 36.12 8.51 13.77
CA SER A 156 36.47 8.43 15.18
C SER A 156 36.71 9.84 15.67
N GLN A 157 35.67 10.56 16.13
CA GLN A 157 35.64 11.63 17.16
C GLN A 157 34.13 11.88 17.46
N SER A 158 33.58 11.92 18.68
CA SER A 158 34.09 12.20 20.01
C SER A 158 33.11 11.61 21.04
N THR A 159 33.55 10.64 21.84
CA THR A 159 33.08 10.48 23.22
C THR A 159 34.15 11.13 24.08
N GLY A 160 33.95 12.41 24.38
CA GLY A 160 34.65 13.12 25.44
C GLY A 160 33.59 13.65 26.39
N GLN A 161 33.56 13.05 27.58
CA GLN A 161 33.03 13.52 28.87
C GLN A 161 31.71 14.30 28.90
#